data_AF-A0A4Q2QNG7-F1
#
_entry.id   AF-A0A4Q2QNG7-F1
#
_cell.length_a   1.000
_cell.length_b   1.000
_cell.length_c   1.000
_cell.angle_alpha   90.00
_cell.angle_beta   90.00
_cell.angle_gamma   90.00
#
_symmetry.space_group_name_H-M   'P 1'
#
loop_
_entity.id
_entity.type
_entity.pdbx_description
1 polymer ?
#
loop_
_entity_poly.entity_id
_entity_poly.type
_entity_poly.pdbx_seq_one_letter_code
_entity_poly.pdbx_strand_id
1 'polypeptide(L)'
;KHHVPRAQVAIAWMLSKTVITAPIIGATKPEHLSTAISALDFSLSDAEIMELEAHYLPHPVDGIIPPLPDTPPSLTPPSAIQDC
;
A
#
# COMPACT_ATOMS: atom_id res chain seq x y z
N LYS A 1 -19.85 3.36 -7.08
CA LYS A 1 -20.88 3.91 -6.16
C LYS A 1 -20.62 5.39 -5.90
N HIS A 2 -19.38 5.79 -5.60
CA HIS A 2 -19.01 7.20 -5.48
C HIS A 2 -18.40 7.75 -6.78
N HIS A 3 -18.63 9.04 -7.06
CA HIS A 3 -18.03 9.77 -8.18
C HIS A 3 -16.68 10.39 -7.80
N VAL A 4 -15.86 9.62 -7.07
CA VAL A 4 -14.54 10.05 -6.59
C VAL A 4 -13.46 9.11 -7.13
N PRO A 5 -12.19 9.55 -7.18
CA PRO A 5 -11.09 8.68 -7.59
C PRO A 5 -11.00 7.42 -6.74
N ARG A 6 -10.63 6.29 -7.36
CA ARG A 6 -10.47 5.01 -6.64
C ARG A 6 -9.46 5.10 -5.50
N ALA A 7 -8.40 5.89 -5.67
CA ALA A 7 -7.41 6.14 -4.63
C ALA A 7 -8.02 6.82 -3.40
N GLN A 8 -8.97 7.75 -3.59
CA GLN A 8 -9.67 8.42 -2.48
C GLN A 8 -10.48 7.41 -1.65
N VAL A 9 -11.21 6.50 -2.32
CA VAL A 9 -11.96 5.42 -1.65
C VAL A 9 -11.01 4.50 -0.87
N ALA A 10 -9.88 4.11 -1.46
CA ALA A 10 -8.92 3.23 -0.82
C ALA A 10 -8.27 3.87 0.42
N ILE A 11 -7.92 5.15 0.35
CA ILE A 11 -7.34 5.89 1.47
C ILE A 11 -8.37 6.05 2.58
N ALA A 12 -9.61 6.41 2.27
CA ALA A 12 -10.67 6.51 3.27
C ALA A 12 -10.98 5.17 3.95
N TRP A 13 -10.98 4.07 3.19
CA TRP A 13 -11.09 2.72 3.77
C TRP A 13 -9.93 2.43 4.74
N MET A 14 -8.70 2.77 4.39
CA MET A 14 -7.54 2.59 5.27
C MET A 14 -7.65 3.44 6.54
N LEU A 15 -8.11 4.69 6.41
CA LEU A 15 -8.34 5.61 7.55
C LEU A 15 -9.49 5.17 8.47
N SER A 16 -10.44 4.37 7.98
CA SER A 16 -11.51 3.81 8.82
C SER A 16 -11.01 2.77 9.84
N LYS A 17 -9.79 2.26 9.67
CA LYS A 17 -9.23 1.20 10.52
C LYS A 17 -8.53 1.81 11.72
N THR A 18 -9.04 1.53 12.91
CA THR A 18 -8.50 2.05 14.18
C THR A 18 -7.05 1.63 14.47
N VAL A 19 -6.60 0.53 13.88
CA VAL A 19 -5.20 0.06 14.01
C VAL A 19 -4.22 0.85 13.14
N ILE A 20 -4.71 1.70 12.23
CA ILE A 20 -3.90 2.48 11.30
C ILE A 20 -3.83 3.92 11.80
N THR A 21 -2.69 4.34 12.33
CA THR A 21 -2.49 5.72 12.80
C THR A 21 -2.43 6.72 11.65
N ALA A 22 -1.64 6.42 10.62
CA ALA A 22 -1.50 7.26 9.43
C ALA A 22 -0.94 6.44 8.26
N PRO A 23 -1.48 6.59 7.05
CA PRO A 23 -0.93 5.95 5.87
C PRO A 23 0.30 6.68 5.32
N ILE A 24 1.28 5.92 4.80
CA ILE A 24 2.46 6.48 4.14
C ILE A 24 2.13 6.69 2.65
N ILE A 25 1.96 7.94 2.24
CA ILE A 25 1.54 8.29 0.87
C ILE A 25 2.75 8.71 0.03
N GLY A 26 3.06 7.94 -1.01
CA GLY A 26 4.03 8.31 -2.03
C GLY A 26 3.36 9.12 -3.16
N ALA A 27 3.91 10.29 -3.48
CA ALA A 27 3.39 11.15 -4.54
C ALA A 27 4.51 11.66 -5.45
N THR A 28 4.37 11.43 -6.76
CA THR A 28 5.24 12.00 -7.81
C THR A 28 4.56 13.15 -8.55
N LYS A 29 3.26 13.38 -8.30
CA LYS A 29 2.44 14.44 -8.88
C LYS A 29 1.59 15.12 -7.82
N PRO A 30 1.30 16.43 -7.95
CA PRO A 30 0.46 17.15 -6.99
C PRO A 30 -0.94 16.56 -6.80
N GLU A 31 -1.54 16.03 -7.87
CA GLU A 31 -2.89 15.43 -7.84
C GLU A 31 -3.01 14.23 -6.88
N HIS A 32 -1.92 13.52 -6.60
CA HIS A 32 -1.94 12.41 -5.64
C HIS A 32 -2.11 12.94 -4.22
N LEU A 33 -1.45 14.05 -3.89
CA LEU A 33 -1.57 14.68 -2.59
C LEU A 33 -2.96 15.29 -2.39
N SER A 34 -3.51 15.98 -3.40
CA SER A 34 -4.87 16.52 -3.32
C SER A 34 -5.89 15.42 -3.09
N THR A 35 -5.74 14.27 -3.77
CA THR A 35 -6.63 13.10 -3.59
C THR A 35 -6.54 12.53 -2.18
N ALA A 36 -5.33 12.45 -1.61
CA ALA A 36 -5.12 11.96 -0.24
C ALA A 36 -5.75 12.90 0.81
N ILE A 37 -5.64 14.22 0.59
CA ILE A 37 -6.28 15.21 1.46
C ILE A 37 -7.80 15.11 1.38
N SER A 38 -8.38 15.04 0.16
CA SER A 38 -9.82 14.89 -0.01
C SER A 38 -10.39 13.59 0.56
N ALA A 39 -9.56 12.57 0.80
CA ALA A 39 -9.98 11.34 1.46
C ALA A 39 -10.26 11.53 2.96
N LEU A 40 -9.70 12.56 3.60
CA LEU A 40 -9.93 12.85 5.02
C LEU A 40 -11.38 13.27 5.30
N ASP A 41 -12.01 13.95 4.34
CA ASP A 41 -13.40 14.42 4.42
C ASP A 41 -14.41 13.40 3.86
N PHE A 42 -13.96 12.20 3.51
CA PHE A 42 -14.77 11.17 2.88
C PHE A 42 -14.88 9.95 3.80
N SER A 43 -16.11 9.48 4.02
CA SER A 43 -16.40 8.32 4.88
C SER A 43 -17.19 7.26 4.11
N LEU A 44 -16.88 6.00 4.41
CA LEU A 44 -17.60 4.84 3.90
C LEU A 44 -18.56 4.33 4.95
N SER A 45 -19.70 3.80 4.51
CA SER A 45 -20.60 3.08 5.40
C SER A 45 -20.04 1.72 5.79
N ASP A 46 -20.48 1.16 6.91
CA ASP A 46 -20.07 -0.17 7.38
C ASP A 46 -20.35 -1.26 6.32
N ALA A 47 -21.45 -1.13 5.59
CA ALA A 47 -21.82 -2.06 4.51
C ALA A 47 -20.81 -2.00 3.35
N GLU A 48 -20.34 -0.81 2.98
CA GLU A 48 -19.34 -0.63 1.93
C GLU A 48 -17.96 -1.13 2.37
N ILE A 49 -17.59 -0.90 3.64
CA ILE A 49 -16.35 -1.46 4.21
C ILE A 49 -16.41 -2.99 4.17
N MET A 50 -17.52 -3.59 4.59
CA MET A 50 -17.71 -5.04 4.57
C MET A 50 -17.67 -5.60 3.13
N GLU A 51 -18.27 -4.91 2.16
CA GLU A 51 -18.21 -5.27 0.74
C GLU A 51 -16.77 -5.23 0.19
N LEU A 52 -15.99 -4.21 0.56
CA LEU A 52 -14.59 -4.08 0.16
C LEU A 52 -13.73 -5.22 0.74
N GLU A 53 -14.03 -5.66 1.96
CA GLU A 53 -13.25 -6.69 2.66
C GLU A 53 -13.67 -8.12 2.36
N ALA A 54 -14.90 -8.32 1.85
CA ALA A 54 -15.45 -9.66 1.58
C ALA A 54 -14.57 -10.52 0.66
N HIS A 55 -13.77 -9.90 -0.20
CA HIS A 55 -12.87 -10.57 -1.13
C HIS A 55 -11.39 -10.60 -0.69
N TYR A 56 -11.06 -10.00 0.46
CA TYR A 56 -9.69 -9.98 0.95
C TYR A 56 -9.35 -11.30 1.64
N LEU A 57 -8.38 -12.03 1.08
CA LEU A 57 -7.77 -13.20 1.72
C LEU A 57 -6.50 -12.74 2.45
N PRO A 58 -6.33 -13.03 3.76
CA PRO A 58 -5.08 -12.75 4.45
C PRO A 58 -3.92 -13.48 3.78
N HIS A 59 -2.87 -12.75 3.42
CA HIS A 59 -1.65 -13.32 2.88
C HIS A 59 -0.61 -13.42 4.00
N PRO A 60 0.24 -14.46 4.00
CA PRO A 60 1.41 -14.47 4.88
C PRO A 60 2.28 -13.24 4.60
N VAL A 61 3.09 -12.83 5.58
CA VAL A 61 4.01 -11.71 5.41
C VAL A 61 5.05 -12.09 4.34
N ASP A 62 4.89 -11.52 3.15
CA ASP A 62 5.87 -11.62 2.07
C ASP A 62 6.95 -10.55 2.28
N GLY A 63 8.18 -10.98 2.58
CA GLY A 63 9.32 -10.12 2.90
C GLY A 63 10.51 -10.90 3.46
N ILE A 64 11.51 -10.21 4.01
CA ILE A 64 12.60 -10.89 4.71
C ILE A 64 12.07 -11.43 6.04
N ILE A 65 11.86 -12.74 6.08
CA ILE A 65 11.74 -13.50 7.32
C ILE A 65 13.18 -13.77 7.80
N PRO A 66 13.63 -13.21 8.94
CA PRO A 66 14.96 -13.48 9.46
C PRO A 66 15.15 -14.98 9.79
N PRO A 67 16.40 -15.48 9.80
CA PRO A 67 17.62 -14.71 9.84
C PRO A 67 18.18 -14.41 8.45
N LEU A 68 18.66 -13.17 8.28
CA LEU A 68 19.60 -12.88 7.20
C LEU A 68 20.83 -13.80 7.34
N PRO A 69 21.42 -14.28 6.24
CA PRO A 69 22.72 -14.93 6.32
C PRO A 69 23.74 -13.93 6.90
N ASP A 70 24.64 -14.40 7.77
CA ASP A 70 25.74 -13.60 8.33
C ASP A 70 26.71 -13.09 7.25
N THR A 71 26.62 -13.64 6.04
CA THR A 71 27.41 -13.22 4.90
C THR A 71 26.74 -12.02 4.21
N PRO A 72 27.42 -10.88 4.08
CA PRO A 72 26.90 -9.73 3.34
C PRO A 72 26.59 -10.12 1.89
N PRO A 73 25.51 -9.59 1.29
CA PRO A 73 25.25 -9.81 -0.12
C PRO A 73 26.43 -9.28 -0.95
N SER A 74 27.02 -10.14 -1.77
CA SER A 74 28.06 -9.73 -2.71
C SER A 74 27.41 -9.12 -3.94
N LEU A 75 27.85 -7.92 -4.33
CA LEU A 75 27.45 -7.32 -5.59
C LEU A 75 28.22 -8.03 -6.71
N THR A 76 27.50 -8.77 -7.55
CA THR A 76 28.09 -9.34 -8.76
C THR A 76 28.58 -8.20 -9.65
N PRO A 77 29.87 -8.12 -9.99
CA PRO A 77 30.38 -7.03 -10.81
C PRO A 77 29.77 -7.10 -12.23
N PRO A 78 29.60 -5.96 -12.91
CA PRO A 78 28.96 -5.89 -14.23
C PRO A 78 29.58 -6.81 -15.29
N SER A 79 30.87 -7.11 -15.16
CA SER A 79 31.61 -8.00 -16.06
C SER A 79 31.14 -9.47 -16.02
N ALA A 80 30.45 -9.89 -14.97
CA ALA A 80 29.92 -11.26 -14.83
C ALA A 80 28.50 -11.44 -15.41
N ILE A 81 27.93 -10.40 -16.02
CA ILE A 81 26.61 -10.45 -16.70
C ILE A 81 26.80 -10.65 -18.22
N GLN A 82 28.03 -10.61 -18.74
CA GLN A 82 28.32 -10.58 -20.18
C GLN A 82 28.23 -11.94 -20.91
N ASP A 83 27.88 -13.02 -20.21
CA ASP A 83 27.75 -14.37 -20.79
C ASP A 83 26.29 -14.86 -20.93
N CYS A 84 25.32 -13.93 -21.04
CA CYS A 84 23.94 -14.22 -21.47
C CYS A 84 23.68 -13.68 -22.88
#